data_AF-A0A1I8J198-F1
#
_entry.id   AF-A0A1I8J198-F1
#
_cell.length_a   1.000
_cell.length_b   1.000
_cell.length_c   1.000
_cell.angle_alpha   90.00
_cell.angle_beta   90.00
_cell.angle_gamma   90.00
#
_symmetry.space_group_name_H-M   'P 1'
#
loop_
_entity.id
_entity.type
_entity.pdbx_description
1 polymer ?
#
loop_
_entity_poly.entity_id
_entity_poly.type
_entity_poly.pdbx_seq_one_letter_code
_entity_poly.pdbx_strand_id
1 'polypeptide(L)'
;DQTGNTAAHLAAQRDHLRLLELLPFNAKWLSNQQGATPLMEASRTGSWRCAKHLLHLLRQKAWNNSRRFGNETREELLGQTDADGQTALDLARRSGYKDMAAEIELELRLSVDRSGFIHGLTESEEAIRAELEQLARSGDAMELRRVVTRSNCDLPDARGFTLPMWAAANKELNDPELWARLLQLADATCAAVSGESCLHRAAGSGSPIAANALMDAGASSNSTAQFGLTPLMVAASAERLSNADAVGWVLLSAGSDWTAIERKGRTALNLATKNPYRSDGLVELLSGYDGKGYFDEPIEPPSWSNKILLGRGGFGDVNEVFTDREVRCVAKTLRFPIQLGDDRHVLSEKVNKAVESERNMCLLWHENIVRFMHIAQQEQITVVIFMELLSGQSLERFLQEKPLEEATTRKFCTQICSALEYMHGRQRPVIHRDINCANIIVLADNVQIKLIDFGLSIKLEESVSHYSASAATPKGTLNFMAPELVAPEGLANP
;
A
#
# COMPACT_ATOMS: atom_id res chain seq x y z
N ASP A 1 4.11 -16.46 -26.07
CA ASP A 1 2.94 -17.10 -26.71
C ASP A 1 3.34 -17.52 -28.14
N GLN A 2 2.39 -17.87 -29.00
CA GLN A 2 2.67 -18.28 -30.38
C GLN A 2 3.27 -17.16 -31.25
N THR A 3 3.05 -15.89 -30.90
CA THR A 3 3.60 -14.71 -31.57
C THR A 3 4.95 -14.27 -30.97
N GLY A 4 5.52 -15.05 -30.05
CA GLY A 4 6.78 -14.73 -29.39
C GLY A 4 6.67 -13.67 -28.29
N ASN A 5 5.47 -13.27 -27.87
CA ASN A 5 5.32 -12.37 -26.72
C ASN A 5 5.76 -13.09 -25.45
N THR A 6 6.68 -12.46 -24.73
CA THR A 6 7.09 -12.90 -23.38
C THR A 6 6.09 -12.40 -22.33
N ALA A 7 6.27 -12.83 -21.07
CA ALA A 7 5.51 -12.28 -19.96
C ALA A 7 5.61 -10.75 -19.87
N ALA A 8 6.75 -10.16 -20.24
CA ALA A 8 6.94 -8.70 -20.23
C ALA A 8 6.06 -8.00 -21.27
N HIS A 9 5.94 -8.57 -22.47
CA HIS A 9 5.05 -8.04 -23.51
C HIS A 9 3.59 -8.10 -23.06
N LEU A 10 3.15 -9.23 -22.52
CA LEU A 10 1.76 -9.41 -22.06
C LEU A 10 1.42 -8.51 -20.86
N ALA A 11 2.38 -8.29 -19.96
CA ALA A 11 2.24 -7.34 -18.86
C ALA A 11 2.17 -5.90 -19.35
N ALA A 12 3.05 -5.54 -20.30
CA ALA A 12 3.07 -4.22 -20.92
C ALA A 12 1.80 -3.92 -21.71
N GLN A 13 1.22 -4.88 -22.44
CA GLN A 13 -0.04 -4.72 -23.17
C GLN A 13 -1.26 -4.47 -22.28
N ARG A 14 -1.21 -4.91 -21.01
CA ARG A 14 -2.34 -4.87 -20.06
C ARG A 14 -2.13 -3.87 -18.93
N ASP A 15 -1.11 -3.02 -19.02
CA ASP A 15 -0.67 -2.11 -17.96
C ASP A 15 -0.47 -2.80 -16.59
N HIS A 16 -0.07 -4.07 -16.59
CA HIS A 16 0.19 -4.86 -15.38
C HIS A 16 1.57 -4.57 -14.80
N LEU A 17 1.73 -3.39 -14.22
CA LEU A 17 2.99 -2.89 -13.66
C LEU A 17 3.64 -3.87 -12.67
N ARG A 18 2.90 -4.44 -11.72
CA ARG A 18 3.44 -5.39 -10.72
C ARG A 18 4.09 -6.61 -11.36
N LEU A 19 3.45 -7.20 -12.37
CA LEU A 19 4.02 -8.35 -13.06
C LEU A 19 5.26 -7.93 -13.85
N LEU A 20 5.20 -6.77 -14.52
CA LEU A 20 6.34 -6.27 -15.28
C LEU A 20 7.53 -5.99 -14.36
N GLU A 21 7.32 -5.37 -13.21
CA GLU A 21 8.35 -5.02 -12.23
C GLU A 21 9.15 -6.25 -11.78
N LEU A 22 8.47 -7.36 -11.50
CA LEU A 22 9.08 -8.62 -11.05
C LEU A 22 9.97 -9.31 -12.10
N LEU A 23 9.83 -8.97 -13.38
CA LEU A 23 10.60 -9.61 -14.44
C LEU A 23 12.05 -9.09 -14.47
N PRO A 24 13.03 -9.95 -14.81
CA PRO A 24 14.42 -9.53 -14.90
C PRO A 24 14.61 -8.47 -16.00
N PHE A 25 15.58 -7.58 -15.83
CA PHE A 25 15.85 -6.46 -16.76
C PHE A 25 15.91 -6.93 -18.23
N ASN A 26 16.65 -7.98 -18.52
CA ASN A 26 16.78 -8.48 -19.90
C ASN A 26 15.43 -8.89 -20.51
N ALA A 27 14.52 -9.49 -19.72
CA ALA A 27 13.21 -9.91 -20.22
C ALA A 27 12.31 -8.72 -20.60
N LYS A 28 12.56 -7.53 -20.02
CA LYS A 28 11.83 -6.28 -20.28
C LYS A 28 12.20 -5.62 -21.62
N TRP A 29 13.26 -6.09 -22.27
CA TRP A 29 13.79 -5.54 -23.53
C TRP A 29 13.97 -6.56 -24.65
N LEU A 30 13.46 -7.79 -24.46
CA LEU A 30 13.44 -8.79 -25.54
C LEU A 30 12.43 -8.36 -26.61
N SER A 31 12.77 -8.57 -27.88
CA SER A 31 11.83 -8.41 -28.98
C SER A 31 11.00 -9.68 -29.19
N ASN A 32 9.73 -9.54 -29.56
CA ASN A 32 8.89 -10.64 -30.04
C ASN A 32 9.19 -11.00 -31.51
N GLN A 33 8.40 -11.90 -32.11
CA GLN A 33 8.62 -12.32 -33.51
C GLN A 33 8.44 -11.19 -34.53
N GLN A 34 7.72 -10.11 -34.18
CA GLN A 34 7.56 -8.92 -35.01
C GLN A 34 8.59 -7.83 -34.69
N GLY A 35 9.64 -8.15 -33.93
CA GLY A 35 10.65 -7.18 -33.51
C GLY A 35 10.16 -6.19 -32.45
N ALA A 36 8.91 -6.28 -31.99
CA ALA A 36 8.35 -5.34 -31.03
C ALA A 36 8.88 -5.61 -29.62
N THR A 37 9.25 -4.56 -28.90
CA THR A 37 9.66 -4.62 -27.49
C THR A 37 8.46 -4.42 -26.56
N PRO A 38 8.56 -4.76 -25.26
CA PRO A 38 7.53 -4.42 -24.28
C PRO A 38 7.20 -2.92 -24.22
N LEU A 39 8.18 -2.03 -24.44
CA LEU A 39 7.92 -0.58 -24.51
C LEU A 39 7.06 -0.22 -25.73
N MET A 40 7.31 -0.83 -26.89
CA MET A 40 6.49 -0.65 -28.09
C MET A 40 5.06 -1.15 -27.89
N GLU A 41 4.89 -2.29 -27.23
CA GLU A 41 3.56 -2.82 -26.87
C GLU A 41 2.81 -1.91 -25.90
N ALA A 42 3.52 -1.35 -24.91
CA ALA A 42 2.94 -0.33 -24.02
C ALA A 42 2.52 0.93 -24.80
N SER A 43 3.36 1.38 -25.74
CA SER A 43 3.07 2.51 -26.64
C SER A 43 1.87 2.28 -27.56
N ARG A 44 1.63 1.06 -28.03
CA ARG A 44 0.47 0.71 -28.86
C ARG A 44 -0.84 0.67 -28.06
N THR A 45 -0.76 0.26 -26.79
CA THR A 45 -1.94 0.01 -25.95
C THR A 45 -2.27 1.16 -25.00
N GLY A 46 -1.40 2.18 -24.90
CA GLY A 46 -1.59 3.27 -23.94
C GLY A 46 -1.30 2.86 -22.49
N SER A 47 -0.60 1.75 -22.29
CA SER A 47 -0.27 1.17 -20.99
C SER A 47 0.87 1.93 -20.33
N TRP A 48 0.51 3.07 -19.75
CA TRP A 48 1.47 4.07 -19.38
C TRP A 48 2.27 3.79 -18.13
N ARG A 49 1.74 3.04 -17.17
CA ARG A 49 2.49 2.70 -15.95
C ARG A 49 3.66 1.81 -16.33
N CYS A 50 3.41 0.85 -17.22
CA CYS A 50 4.44 0.01 -17.81
C CYS A 50 5.42 0.82 -18.67
N ALA A 51 4.95 1.77 -19.49
CA ALA A 51 5.83 2.62 -20.28
C ALA A 51 6.78 3.44 -19.39
N LYS A 52 6.26 4.14 -18.37
CA LYS A 52 7.06 4.88 -17.41
C LYS A 52 8.09 4.00 -16.70
N HIS A 53 7.67 2.83 -16.19
CA HIS A 53 8.59 1.88 -15.56
C HIS A 53 9.77 1.52 -16.46
N LEU A 54 9.50 1.15 -17.72
CA LEU A 54 10.54 0.77 -18.69
C LEU A 54 11.48 1.95 -18.98
N LEU A 55 10.93 3.14 -19.23
CA LEU A 55 11.74 4.33 -19.50
C LEU A 55 12.63 4.72 -18.31
N HIS A 56 12.06 4.75 -17.10
CA HIS A 56 12.74 5.16 -15.88
C HIS A 56 13.79 4.15 -15.40
N LEU A 57 13.62 2.84 -15.68
CA LEU A 57 14.65 1.84 -15.40
C LEU A 57 16.00 2.21 -16.03
N LEU A 58 15.98 2.77 -17.24
CA LEU A 58 17.19 3.15 -17.98
C LEU A 58 17.89 4.40 -17.42
N ARG A 59 17.31 5.09 -16.43
CA ARG A 59 17.98 6.15 -15.66
C ARG A 59 19.02 5.57 -14.69
N GLN A 60 18.87 4.31 -14.27
CA GLN A 60 19.75 3.69 -13.27
C GLN A 60 21.09 3.25 -13.88
N LYS A 61 22.15 3.49 -13.11
CA LYS A 61 23.53 3.18 -13.49
C LYS A 61 23.79 1.69 -13.72
N ALA A 62 23.08 0.84 -12.99
CA ALA A 62 23.21 -0.61 -13.06
C ALA A 62 22.79 -1.17 -14.41
N TRP A 63 21.84 -0.51 -15.08
CA TRP A 63 21.20 -1.02 -16.30
C TRP A 63 21.72 -0.36 -17.57
N ASN A 64 22.09 0.92 -17.52
CA ASN A 64 22.62 1.64 -18.68
C ASN A 64 24.16 1.52 -18.84
N ASN A 65 24.85 0.88 -17.90
CA ASN A 65 26.31 0.72 -17.90
C ASN A 65 27.08 2.04 -18.14
N SER A 66 26.57 3.17 -17.63
CA SER A 66 27.07 4.49 -18.02
C SER A 66 28.55 4.74 -17.71
N ARG A 67 29.13 4.04 -16.72
CA ARG A 67 30.58 4.09 -16.45
C ARG A 67 31.43 3.69 -17.66
N ARG A 68 30.96 2.72 -18.44
CA ARG A 68 31.73 2.13 -19.54
C ARG A 68 31.31 2.69 -20.89
N PHE A 69 30.00 2.89 -21.09
CA PHE A 69 29.42 3.24 -22.40
C PHE A 69 28.68 4.59 -22.38
N GLY A 70 28.72 5.35 -21.29
CA GLY A 70 27.99 6.62 -21.21
C GLY A 70 26.48 6.43 -21.44
N ASN A 71 25.94 7.11 -22.44
CA ASN A 71 24.52 7.05 -22.81
C ASN A 71 24.18 6.02 -23.90
N GLU A 72 25.19 5.36 -24.49
CA GLU A 72 25.03 4.52 -25.69
C GLU A 72 24.00 3.39 -25.50
N THR A 73 24.05 2.67 -24.36
CA THR A 73 23.09 1.60 -24.06
C THR A 73 21.63 2.10 -24.05
N ARG A 74 21.42 3.33 -23.58
CA ARG A 74 20.08 3.93 -23.51
C ARG A 74 19.59 4.30 -24.89
N GLU A 75 20.45 4.90 -25.71
CA GLU A 75 20.16 5.24 -27.10
C GLU A 75 19.84 4.00 -27.93
N GLU A 76 20.60 2.92 -27.75
CA GLU A 76 20.35 1.63 -28.41
C GLU A 76 18.99 1.03 -28.02
N LEU A 77 18.68 0.94 -26.72
CA LEU A 77 17.44 0.33 -26.25
C LEU A 77 16.20 1.15 -26.60
N LEU A 78 16.26 2.48 -26.52
CA LEU A 78 15.15 3.36 -26.90
C LEU A 78 15.01 3.51 -28.42
N GLY A 79 16.09 3.32 -29.17
CA GLY A 79 16.13 3.41 -30.63
C GLY A 79 15.75 2.13 -31.37
N GLN A 80 15.40 1.04 -30.68
CA GLN A 80 14.94 -0.19 -31.33
C GLN A 80 13.69 0.08 -32.17
N THR A 81 13.53 -0.70 -33.24
CA THR A 81 12.37 -0.66 -34.13
C THR A 81 11.71 -2.03 -34.26
N ASP A 82 10.40 -2.03 -34.49
CA ASP A 82 9.69 -3.24 -34.90
C ASP A 82 9.99 -3.62 -36.37
N ALA A 83 9.35 -4.69 -36.86
CA ALA A 83 9.48 -5.17 -38.23
C ALA A 83 9.07 -4.15 -39.30
N ASP A 84 8.24 -3.16 -38.95
CA ASP A 84 7.81 -2.07 -39.83
C ASP A 84 8.75 -0.85 -39.74
N GLY A 85 9.85 -0.95 -38.99
CA GLY A 85 10.83 0.13 -38.80
C GLY A 85 10.36 1.22 -37.83
N GLN A 86 9.38 0.93 -36.98
CA GLN A 86 8.79 1.90 -36.06
C GLN A 86 9.39 1.85 -34.66
N THR A 87 9.71 3.02 -34.11
CA THR A 87 10.11 3.14 -32.70
C THR A 87 8.90 3.16 -31.77
N ALA A 88 9.15 3.01 -30.45
CA ALA A 88 8.12 3.19 -29.44
C ALA A 88 7.47 4.60 -29.49
N LEU A 89 8.23 5.62 -29.88
CA LEU A 89 7.71 6.99 -30.05
C LEU A 89 6.76 7.08 -31.25
N ASP A 90 7.13 6.48 -32.38
CA ASP A 90 6.28 6.47 -33.58
C ASP A 90 4.95 5.76 -33.33
N LEU A 91 5.00 4.66 -32.57
CA LEU A 91 3.82 3.90 -32.17
C LEU A 91 2.93 4.69 -31.22
N ALA A 92 3.50 5.39 -30.23
CA ALA A 92 2.73 6.23 -29.31
C ALA A 92 2.02 7.38 -30.06
N ARG A 93 2.73 8.05 -30.99
CA ARG A 93 2.17 9.12 -31.84
C ARG A 93 1.08 8.60 -32.76
N ARG A 94 1.31 7.49 -33.47
CA ARG A 94 0.32 6.89 -34.39
C ARG A 94 -0.93 6.40 -33.67
N SER A 95 -0.77 5.90 -32.44
CA SER A 95 -1.89 5.42 -31.63
C SER A 95 -2.64 6.54 -30.88
N GLY A 96 -2.17 7.79 -31.00
CA GLY A 96 -2.83 8.97 -30.43
C GLY A 96 -2.53 9.26 -28.95
N TYR A 97 -1.57 8.56 -28.33
CA TYR A 97 -1.19 8.76 -26.93
C TYR A 97 -0.18 9.89 -26.76
N LYS A 98 -0.65 11.14 -26.87
CA LYS A 98 0.20 12.35 -26.86
C LYS A 98 1.04 12.50 -25.59
N ASP A 99 0.45 12.27 -24.41
CA ASP A 99 1.17 12.40 -23.14
C ASP A 99 2.31 11.39 -23.03
N MET A 100 2.07 10.16 -23.48
CA MET A 100 3.10 9.11 -23.51
C MET A 100 4.19 9.42 -24.54
N ALA A 101 3.83 9.96 -25.71
CA ALA A 101 4.82 10.41 -26.69
C ALA A 101 5.71 11.52 -26.12
N ALA A 102 5.13 12.49 -25.39
CA ALA A 102 5.88 13.54 -24.71
C ALA A 102 6.80 12.97 -23.60
N GLU A 103 6.35 11.97 -22.84
CA GLU A 103 7.17 11.24 -21.87
C GLU A 103 8.36 10.54 -22.55
N ILE A 104 8.14 9.85 -23.68
CA ILE A 104 9.22 9.19 -24.44
C ILE A 104 10.19 10.24 -25.02
N GLU A 105 9.69 11.36 -25.54
CA GLU A 105 10.52 12.45 -26.05
C GLU A 105 11.40 13.08 -24.96
N LEU A 106 10.84 13.34 -23.78
CA LEU A 106 11.60 13.79 -22.61
C LEU A 106 12.73 12.80 -22.32
N GLU A 107 12.39 11.51 -22.22
CA GLU A 107 13.34 10.45 -21.90
C GLU A 107 14.44 10.28 -22.97
N LEU A 108 14.13 10.51 -24.25
CA LEU A 108 15.12 10.53 -25.32
C LEU A 108 16.08 11.73 -25.25
N ARG A 109 15.64 12.88 -24.72
CA ARG A 109 16.51 14.05 -24.49
C ARG A 109 17.42 13.88 -23.27
N LEU A 110 16.98 13.10 -22.28
CA LEU A 110 17.78 12.85 -21.09
C LEU A 110 19.00 11.99 -21.41
N SER A 111 20.12 12.33 -20.81
CA SER A 111 21.37 11.56 -20.90
C SER A 111 21.92 11.24 -19.52
N VAL A 112 22.57 10.08 -19.38
CA VAL A 112 23.27 9.70 -18.15
C VAL A 112 24.77 9.69 -18.40
N ASP A 113 25.49 10.57 -17.72
CA ASP A 113 26.94 10.67 -17.89
C ASP A 113 27.70 9.50 -17.22
N ARG A 114 29.02 9.46 -17.43
CA ARG A 114 29.90 8.41 -16.88
C ARG A 114 29.97 8.43 -15.35
N SER A 115 29.73 9.59 -14.74
CA SER A 115 29.64 9.77 -13.30
C SER A 115 28.32 9.22 -12.75
N GLY A 116 27.29 9.10 -13.60
CA GLY A 116 25.94 8.68 -13.22
C GLY A 116 25.09 9.88 -12.82
N PHE A 117 25.30 11.04 -13.43
CA PHE A 117 24.38 12.16 -13.33
C PHE A 117 23.50 12.27 -14.57
N ILE A 118 22.24 12.64 -14.36
CA ILE A 118 21.25 12.86 -15.40
C ILE A 118 21.31 14.32 -15.85
N HIS A 119 21.30 14.55 -17.16
CA HIS A 119 21.26 15.86 -17.79
C HIS A 119 20.18 15.91 -18.88
N GLY A 120 19.79 17.10 -19.33
CA GLY A 120 18.93 17.28 -20.50
C GLY A 120 17.55 17.87 -20.24
N LEU A 121 17.21 18.22 -18.99
CA LEU A 121 16.02 19.03 -18.71
C LEU A 121 16.16 20.44 -19.29
N THR A 122 15.05 21.01 -19.78
CA THR A 122 14.99 22.43 -20.16
C THR A 122 15.00 23.33 -18.93
N GLU A 123 15.32 24.61 -19.10
CA GLU A 123 15.25 25.58 -17.99
C GLU A 123 13.85 25.64 -17.34
N SER A 124 12.79 25.48 -18.14
CA SER A 124 11.41 25.45 -17.63
C SER A 124 11.10 24.18 -16.84
N GLU A 125 11.55 23.01 -17.31
CA GLU A 125 11.38 21.75 -16.61
C GLU A 125 12.17 21.74 -15.29
N GLU A 126 13.39 22.28 -15.31
CA GLU A 126 14.25 22.40 -14.13
C GLU A 126 13.62 23.31 -13.07
N ALA A 127 13.02 24.43 -13.49
CA ALA A 127 12.30 25.33 -12.59
C ALA A 127 11.08 24.66 -11.93
N ILE A 128 10.26 23.96 -12.72
CA ILE A 128 9.08 23.22 -12.21
C ILE A 128 9.54 22.11 -11.25
N ARG A 129 10.55 21.33 -11.64
CA ARG A 129 11.13 20.27 -10.80
C ARG A 129 11.64 20.83 -9.46
N ALA A 130 12.33 21.97 -9.48
CA ALA A 130 12.85 22.62 -8.28
C ALA A 130 11.73 23.15 -7.36
N GLU A 131 10.66 23.71 -7.92
CA GLU A 131 9.47 24.15 -7.16
C GLU A 131 8.78 22.98 -6.46
N LEU A 132 8.54 21.88 -7.19
CA LEU A 132 7.94 20.67 -6.63
C LEU A 132 8.81 20.04 -5.53
N GLU A 133 10.13 20.04 -5.71
CA GLU A 133 11.07 19.60 -4.68
C GLU A 133 11.01 20.48 -3.41
N GLN A 134 10.88 21.80 -3.57
CA GLN A 134 10.72 22.70 -2.43
C GLN A 134 9.42 22.44 -1.68
N LEU A 135 8.30 22.27 -2.39
CA LEU A 135 7.00 21.95 -1.79
C LEU A 135 7.04 20.60 -1.05
N ALA A 136 7.71 19.59 -1.64
CA ALA A 136 7.92 18.30 -0.98
C ALA A 136 8.75 18.43 0.31
N ARG A 137 9.76 19.30 0.33
CA ARG A 137 10.58 19.55 1.51
C ARG A 137 9.88 20.38 2.58
N SER A 138 9.05 21.35 2.19
CA SER A 138 8.28 22.16 3.13
C SER A 138 7.12 21.38 3.77
N GLY A 139 6.69 20.30 3.13
CA GLY A 139 5.56 19.50 3.60
C GLY A 139 4.19 20.06 3.18
N ASP A 140 4.15 20.91 2.14
CA ASP A 140 2.91 21.51 1.64
C ASP A 140 2.11 20.51 0.79
N ALA A 141 1.44 19.58 1.45
CA ALA A 141 0.65 18.53 0.81
C ALA A 141 -0.50 19.09 -0.05
N MET A 142 -1.13 20.19 0.39
CA MET A 142 -2.26 20.79 -0.31
C MET A 142 -1.82 21.37 -1.65
N GLU A 143 -0.75 22.16 -1.65
CA GLU A 143 -0.26 22.77 -2.89
C GLU A 143 0.31 21.70 -3.82
N LEU A 144 1.07 20.73 -3.30
CA LEU A 144 1.54 19.58 -4.10
C LEU A 144 0.42 18.87 -4.84
N ARG A 145 -0.70 18.59 -4.15
CA ARG A 145 -1.87 17.96 -4.77
C ARG A 145 -2.46 18.78 -5.90
N ARG A 146 -2.39 20.11 -5.80
CA ARG A 146 -2.95 21.05 -6.79
C ARG A 146 -2.06 21.16 -8.03
N VAL A 147 -0.74 21.24 -7.84
CA VAL A 147 0.21 21.53 -8.93
C VAL A 147 0.77 20.28 -9.61
N VAL A 148 0.65 19.10 -8.99
CA VAL A 148 1.18 17.87 -9.57
C VAL A 148 0.39 17.46 -10.81
N THR A 149 1.13 17.18 -11.88
CA THR A 149 0.62 16.66 -13.13
C THR A 149 1.44 15.44 -13.54
N ARG A 150 0.91 14.69 -14.50
CA ARG A 150 1.59 13.52 -15.02
C ARG A 150 2.92 13.83 -15.73
N SER A 151 3.05 15.03 -16.28
CA SER A 151 4.24 15.48 -17.01
C SER A 151 5.33 16.04 -16.10
N ASN A 152 5.01 16.42 -14.85
CA ASN A 152 5.97 17.05 -13.95
C ASN A 152 6.41 16.17 -12.77
N CYS A 153 5.61 15.17 -12.38
CA CYS A 153 5.85 14.39 -11.16
C CYS A 153 7.10 13.50 -11.22
N ASP A 154 7.50 13.07 -12.42
CA ASP A 154 8.63 12.14 -12.61
C ASP A 154 9.88 12.80 -13.18
N LEU A 155 9.93 14.15 -13.21
CA LEU A 155 11.12 14.90 -13.61
C LEU A 155 12.28 14.58 -12.64
N PRO A 156 13.43 14.08 -13.13
CA PRO A 156 14.55 13.69 -12.28
C PRO A 156 15.46 14.87 -11.94
N ASP A 157 15.98 14.94 -10.71
CA ASP A 157 17.19 15.73 -10.42
C ASP A 157 18.44 15.08 -11.03
N ALA A 158 19.60 15.73 -10.90
CA ALA A 158 20.86 15.19 -11.42
C ALA A 158 21.20 13.78 -10.89
N ARG A 159 20.69 13.38 -9.71
CA ARG A 159 20.90 12.05 -9.11
C ARG A 159 19.76 11.08 -9.43
N GLY A 160 18.75 11.51 -10.17
CA GLY A 160 17.57 10.73 -10.51
C GLY A 160 16.44 10.76 -9.47
N PHE A 161 16.50 11.66 -8.48
CA PHE A 161 15.39 11.82 -7.53
C PHE A 161 14.22 12.54 -8.19
N THR A 162 13.04 11.93 -8.09
CA THR A 162 11.77 12.50 -8.57
C THR A 162 10.94 13.05 -7.41
N LEU A 163 9.83 13.75 -7.72
CA LEU A 163 8.92 14.27 -6.69
C LEU A 163 8.45 13.20 -5.69
N PRO A 164 7.97 12.00 -6.10
CA PRO A 164 7.62 10.93 -5.17
C PRO A 164 8.73 10.55 -4.19
N MET A 165 10.01 10.60 -4.60
CA MET A 165 11.14 10.27 -3.71
C MET A 165 11.40 11.37 -2.69
N TRP A 166 11.23 12.64 -3.09
CA TRP A 166 11.32 13.77 -2.16
C TRP A 166 10.14 13.79 -1.19
N ALA A 167 8.93 13.53 -1.68
CA ALA A 167 7.74 13.42 -0.84
C ALA A 167 7.85 12.26 0.16
N ALA A 168 8.31 11.08 -0.30
CA ALA A 168 8.53 9.91 0.55
C ALA A 168 9.60 10.15 1.64
N ALA A 169 10.57 11.02 1.38
CA ALA A 169 11.62 11.36 2.34
C ALA A 169 11.14 12.33 3.43
N ASN A 170 9.99 12.99 3.26
CA ASN A 170 9.44 13.92 4.24
C ASN A 170 8.40 13.22 5.12
N LYS A 171 8.76 12.98 6.38
CA LYS A 171 7.88 12.34 7.37
C LYS A 171 6.61 13.13 7.70
N GLU A 172 6.55 14.43 7.38
CA GLU A 172 5.36 15.27 7.59
C GLU A 172 4.30 15.06 6.49
N LEU A 173 4.69 14.52 5.33
CA LEU A 173 3.80 14.23 4.21
C LEU A 173 3.09 12.88 4.37
N ASN A 174 2.26 12.80 5.41
CA ASN A 174 1.45 11.62 5.74
C ASN A 174 0.00 11.70 5.21
N ASP A 175 -0.30 12.64 4.31
CA ASP A 175 -1.62 12.80 3.70
C ASP A 175 -1.93 11.64 2.72
N PRO A 176 -2.90 10.75 3.03
CA PRO A 176 -3.29 9.66 2.15
C PRO A 176 -3.85 10.13 0.81
N GLU A 177 -4.52 11.29 0.78
CA GLU A 177 -5.11 11.84 -0.44
C GLU A 177 -4.03 12.38 -1.37
N LEU A 178 -2.96 12.97 -0.82
CA LEU A 178 -1.76 13.31 -1.57
C LEU A 178 -1.17 12.06 -2.22
N TRP A 179 -0.95 10.99 -1.45
CA TRP A 179 -0.38 9.75 -1.99
C TRP A 179 -1.28 9.11 -3.05
N ALA A 180 -2.60 9.10 -2.84
CA ALA A 180 -3.56 8.61 -3.82
C ALA A 180 -3.49 9.43 -5.13
N ARG A 181 -3.44 10.76 -5.04
CA ARG A 181 -3.33 11.63 -6.22
C ARG A 181 -1.98 11.49 -6.91
N LEU A 182 -0.89 11.50 -6.15
CA LEU A 182 0.47 11.43 -6.66
C LEU A 182 0.70 10.10 -7.41
N LEU A 183 0.29 8.96 -6.83
CA LEU A 183 0.49 7.63 -7.42
C LEU A 183 -0.53 7.27 -8.52
N GLN A 184 -1.55 8.10 -8.73
CA GLN A 184 -2.35 8.07 -9.96
C GLN A 184 -1.61 8.67 -11.16
N LEU A 185 -0.60 9.52 -10.92
CA LEU A 185 0.09 10.28 -11.96
C LEU A 185 1.55 9.85 -12.14
N ALA A 186 2.21 9.49 -11.05
CA ALA A 186 3.64 9.22 -10.97
C ALA A 186 3.96 7.73 -11.06
N ASP A 187 5.22 7.44 -11.38
CA ASP A 187 5.76 6.08 -11.35
C ASP A 187 6.22 5.69 -9.94
N ALA A 188 5.45 4.83 -9.28
CA ALA A 188 5.77 4.29 -7.96
C ALA A 188 7.04 3.44 -7.93
N THR A 189 7.46 2.90 -9.08
CA THR A 189 8.62 2.00 -9.23
C THR A 189 9.91 2.73 -9.60
N CYS A 190 9.85 4.06 -9.75
CA CYS A 190 11.00 4.86 -10.10
C CYS A 190 12.13 4.69 -9.06
N ALA A 191 13.37 4.77 -9.53
CA ALA A 191 14.56 4.73 -8.71
C ALA A 191 15.59 5.78 -9.17
N ALA A 192 16.34 6.30 -8.21
CA ALA A 192 17.47 7.18 -8.47
C ALA A 192 18.58 6.45 -9.23
N VAL A 193 19.59 7.18 -9.69
CA VAL A 193 20.71 6.59 -10.46
C VAL A 193 21.46 5.51 -9.64
N SER A 194 21.44 5.63 -8.31
CA SER A 194 21.99 4.65 -7.35
C SER A 194 21.13 3.40 -7.15
N GLY A 195 19.94 3.32 -7.76
CA GLY A 195 18.94 2.27 -7.51
C GLY A 195 18.06 2.52 -6.27
N GLU A 196 18.23 3.65 -5.58
CA GLU A 196 17.37 4.02 -4.45
C GLU A 196 15.95 4.32 -4.92
N SER A 197 14.98 3.46 -4.58
CA SER A 197 13.58 3.60 -4.98
C SER A 197 12.76 4.51 -4.06
N CYS A 198 11.56 4.90 -4.49
CA CYS A 198 10.59 5.60 -3.66
C CYS A 198 10.34 4.88 -2.32
N LEU A 199 10.30 3.55 -2.33
CA LEU A 199 10.05 2.75 -1.13
C LEU A 199 11.25 2.76 -0.15
N HIS A 200 12.48 2.86 -0.64
CA HIS A 200 13.64 3.07 0.24
C HIS A 200 13.53 4.41 0.98
N ARG A 201 13.09 5.47 0.28
CA ARG A 201 12.88 6.79 0.90
C ARG A 201 11.78 6.78 1.95
N ALA A 202 10.65 6.14 1.66
CA ALA A 202 9.56 5.99 2.62
C ALA A 202 10.00 5.16 3.85
N ALA A 203 10.78 4.11 3.62
CA ALA A 203 11.33 3.29 4.69
C ALA A 203 12.31 4.07 5.58
N GLY A 204 13.19 4.87 4.96
CA GLY A 204 14.17 5.69 5.66
C GLY A 204 13.58 6.90 6.39
N SER A 205 12.41 7.40 5.97
CA SER A 205 11.71 8.49 6.64
C SER A 205 10.79 8.04 7.78
N GLY A 206 10.44 6.75 7.80
CA GLY A 206 9.54 6.20 8.83
C GLY A 206 8.07 6.42 8.52
N SER A 207 7.69 6.57 7.24
CA SER A 207 6.30 6.76 6.84
C SER A 207 5.67 5.42 6.40
N PRO A 208 4.91 4.73 7.28
CA PRO A 208 4.19 3.52 6.89
C PRO A 208 3.09 3.80 5.86
N ILE A 209 2.51 5.01 5.86
CA ILE A 209 1.48 5.44 4.91
C ILE A 209 2.06 5.52 3.50
N ALA A 210 3.19 6.24 3.34
CA ALA A 210 3.89 6.32 2.06
C ALA A 210 4.36 4.95 1.58
N ALA A 211 4.95 4.15 2.48
CA ALA A 211 5.41 2.79 2.16
C ALA A 211 4.26 1.90 1.66
N ASN A 212 3.14 1.91 2.36
CA ASN A 212 1.96 1.13 1.96
C ASN A 212 1.41 1.61 0.62
N ALA A 213 1.21 2.92 0.44
CA ALA A 213 0.68 3.48 -0.80
C ALA A 213 1.56 3.14 -2.01
N LEU A 214 2.89 3.18 -1.86
CA LEU A 214 3.84 2.82 -2.90
C LEU A 214 3.74 1.33 -3.29
N MET A 215 3.62 0.42 -2.33
CA MET A 215 3.45 -1.02 -2.59
C MET A 215 2.08 -1.33 -3.21
N ASP A 216 1.03 -0.62 -2.78
CA ASP A 216 -0.30 -0.67 -3.40
C ASP A 216 -0.24 -0.21 -4.87
N ALA A 217 0.61 0.78 -5.18
CA ALA A 217 0.87 1.24 -6.54
C ALA A 217 1.84 0.36 -7.35
N GLY A 218 2.42 -0.68 -6.74
CA GLY A 218 3.24 -1.69 -7.42
C GLY A 218 4.76 -1.58 -7.20
N ALA A 219 5.23 -0.76 -6.27
CA ALA A 219 6.63 -0.77 -5.85
C ALA A 219 6.98 -2.09 -5.13
N SER A 220 8.14 -2.66 -5.46
CA SER A 220 8.59 -3.89 -4.81
C SER A 220 9.23 -3.63 -3.45
N SER A 221 8.78 -4.42 -2.48
CA SER A 221 9.32 -4.51 -1.12
C SER A 221 10.73 -5.13 -1.07
N ASN A 222 11.21 -5.67 -2.20
CA ASN A 222 12.50 -6.35 -2.37
C ASN A 222 13.41 -5.67 -3.40
N SER A 223 13.07 -4.48 -3.89
CA SER A 223 13.99 -3.72 -4.74
C SER A 223 15.32 -3.49 -4.02
N THR A 224 16.44 -3.58 -4.73
CA THR A 224 17.76 -3.34 -4.14
C THR A 224 18.36 -2.03 -4.61
N ALA A 225 18.76 -1.18 -3.67
CA ALA A 225 19.57 0.00 -3.94
C ALA A 225 21.07 -0.35 -3.99
N GLN A 226 21.92 0.68 -4.07
CA GLN A 226 23.36 0.54 -3.98
C GLN A 226 23.76 -0.27 -2.73
N PHE A 227 24.78 -1.13 -2.90
CA PHE A 227 25.23 -2.08 -1.89
C PHE A 227 24.24 -3.21 -1.56
N GLY A 228 23.17 -3.39 -2.34
CA GLY A 228 22.21 -4.47 -2.11
C GLY A 228 21.30 -4.20 -0.92
N LEU A 229 21.14 -2.93 -0.50
CA LEU A 229 20.20 -2.57 0.55
C LEU A 229 18.78 -2.73 0.03
N THR A 230 17.92 -3.41 0.79
CA THR A 230 16.47 -3.46 0.58
C THR A 230 15.77 -2.34 1.37
N PRO A 231 14.49 -2.02 1.09
CA PRO A 231 13.72 -1.08 1.90
C PRO A 231 13.68 -1.49 3.39
N LEU A 232 13.56 -2.79 3.68
CA LEU A 232 13.56 -3.31 5.05
C LEU A 232 14.90 -3.06 5.75
N MET A 233 16.03 -3.21 5.04
CA MET A 233 17.35 -2.87 5.55
C MET A 233 17.51 -1.36 5.78
N VAL A 234 16.95 -0.54 4.90
CA VAL A 234 16.98 0.93 5.08
C VAL A 234 16.21 1.31 6.34
N ALA A 235 15.00 0.79 6.56
CA ALA A 235 14.26 0.98 7.81
C ALA A 235 15.06 0.53 9.05
N ALA A 236 15.76 -0.60 8.98
CA ALA A 236 16.59 -1.11 10.07
C ALA A 236 17.83 -0.24 10.37
N SER A 237 18.36 0.46 9.36
CA SER A 237 19.61 1.23 9.47
C SER A 237 19.41 2.75 9.65
N ALA A 238 18.18 3.23 9.50
CA ALA A 238 17.89 4.65 9.57
C ALA A 238 18.00 5.21 11.00
N GLU A 239 18.34 6.50 11.10
CA GLU A 239 18.58 7.19 12.36
C GLU A 239 17.28 7.74 12.95
N ARG A 240 17.03 7.48 14.23
CA ARG A 240 15.93 8.10 15.02
C ARG A 240 14.54 8.00 14.37
N LEU A 241 14.17 6.79 13.95
CA LEU A 241 12.83 6.49 13.44
C LEU A 241 11.86 6.16 14.59
N SER A 242 10.86 7.00 14.82
CA SER A 242 9.81 6.72 15.83
C SER A 242 8.89 5.56 15.44
N ASN A 243 8.74 5.29 14.14
CA ASN A 243 7.80 4.32 13.57
C ASN A 243 8.50 3.17 12.82
N ALA A 244 9.74 2.84 13.20
CA ALA A 244 10.55 1.85 12.49
C ALA A 244 9.90 0.45 12.49
N ASP A 245 9.27 0.09 13.60
CA ASP A 245 8.49 -1.13 13.81
C ASP A 245 7.26 -1.17 12.89
N ALA A 246 6.52 -0.06 12.78
CA ALA A 246 5.35 0.04 11.91
C ALA A 246 5.73 -0.09 10.43
N VAL A 247 6.81 0.58 10.00
CA VAL A 247 7.34 0.45 8.63
C VAL A 247 7.84 -0.97 8.38
N GLY A 248 8.60 -1.56 9.32
CA GLY A 248 9.08 -2.93 9.21
C GLY A 248 7.92 -3.93 9.07
N TRP A 249 6.86 -3.75 9.84
CA TRP A 249 5.66 -4.57 9.75
C TRP A 249 4.96 -4.45 8.40
N VAL A 250 4.80 -3.22 7.88
CA VAL A 250 4.21 -2.96 6.56
C VAL A 250 5.01 -3.65 5.45
N LEU A 251 6.35 -3.53 5.49
CA LEU A 251 7.25 -4.15 4.51
C LEU A 251 7.21 -5.68 4.58
N LEU A 252 7.29 -6.27 5.77
CA LEU A 252 7.22 -7.73 5.97
C LEU A 252 5.86 -8.28 5.53
N SER A 253 4.77 -7.58 5.84
CA SER A 253 3.41 -7.98 5.44
C SER A 253 3.22 -7.93 3.92
N ALA A 254 4.00 -7.11 3.22
CA ALA A 254 4.06 -7.05 1.77
C ALA A 254 5.09 -8.01 1.14
N GLY A 255 5.62 -8.95 1.92
CA GLY A 255 6.56 -9.97 1.44
C GLY A 255 7.99 -9.45 1.25
N SER A 256 8.47 -8.55 2.11
CA SER A 256 9.91 -8.26 2.16
C SER A 256 10.70 -9.51 2.61
N ASP A 257 11.75 -9.83 1.88
CA ASP A 257 12.71 -10.89 2.20
C ASP A 257 13.61 -10.47 3.37
N TRP A 258 13.33 -11.03 4.54
CA TRP A 258 14.12 -10.81 5.77
C TRP A 258 15.48 -11.52 5.74
N THR A 259 15.65 -12.51 4.85
CA THR A 259 16.90 -13.27 4.70
C THR A 259 17.88 -12.62 3.72
N ALA A 260 17.42 -11.63 2.94
CA ALA A 260 18.27 -10.86 2.05
C ALA A 260 19.49 -10.30 2.79
N ILE A 261 20.64 -10.27 2.11
CA ILE A 261 21.89 -9.75 2.64
C ILE A 261 22.44 -8.63 1.76
N GLU A 262 22.87 -7.53 2.40
CA GLU A 262 23.60 -6.48 1.69
C GLU A 262 25.06 -6.91 1.42
N ARG A 263 25.80 -6.11 0.67
CA ARG A 263 27.16 -6.41 0.18
C ARG A 263 28.18 -6.80 1.26
N LYS A 264 28.02 -6.38 2.53
CA LYS A 264 28.86 -6.85 3.66
C LYS A 264 28.30 -8.08 4.38
N GLY A 265 27.30 -8.76 3.82
CA GLY A 265 26.71 -9.98 4.34
C GLY A 265 25.78 -9.78 5.54
N ARG A 266 25.19 -8.60 5.72
CA ARG A 266 24.29 -8.30 6.84
C ARG A 266 22.83 -8.35 6.38
N THR A 267 22.00 -9.05 7.16
CA THR A 267 20.53 -9.02 7.05
C THR A 267 19.94 -7.74 7.65
N ALA A 268 18.64 -7.51 7.45
CA ALA A 268 17.93 -6.42 8.13
C ALA A 268 18.04 -6.51 9.66
N LEU A 269 17.91 -7.71 10.25
CA LEU A 269 18.10 -7.94 11.69
C LEU A 269 19.51 -7.54 12.15
N ASN A 270 20.54 -7.97 11.41
CA ASN A 270 21.92 -7.61 11.71
C ASN A 270 22.17 -6.10 11.71
N LEU A 271 21.49 -5.37 10.82
CA LEU A 271 21.57 -3.91 10.75
C LEU A 271 20.83 -3.27 11.92
N ALA A 272 19.61 -3.72 12.23
CA ALA A 272 18.79 -3.22 13.32
C ALA A 272 19.49 -3.37 14.69
N THR A 273 20.04 -4.56 14.97
CA THR A 273 20.72 -4.85 16.25
C THR A 273 21.99 -4.02 16.45
N LYS A 274 22.71 -3.70 15.36
CA LYS A 274 23.95 -2.91 15.40
C LYS A 274 23.71 -1.40 15.25
N ASN A 275 22.48 -0.96 15.05
CA ASN A 275 22.15 0.45 14.89
C ASN A 275 22.26 1.17 16.26
N PRO A 276 23.07 2.25 16.37
CA PRO A 276 23.13 3.06 17.59
C PRO A 276 21.78 3.65 18.01
N TYR A 277 20.87 3.83 17.05
CA TYR A 277 19.52 4.36 17.23
C TYR A 277 18.45 3.28 17.05
N ARG A 278 18.77 2.03 17.40
CA ARG A 278 17.88 0.87 17.20
C ARG A 278 16.47 1.11 17.75
N SER A 279 15.49 0.60 17.02
CA SER A 279 14.13 0.42 17.53
C SER A 279 14.03 -0.99 18.10
N ASP A 280 13.81 -1.10 19.41
CA ASP A 280 13.69 -2.41 20.07
C ASP A 280 12.50 -3.20 19.50
N GLY A 281 11.38 -2.52 19.18
CA GLY A 281 10.22 -3.17 18.53
C GLY A 281 10.52 -3.70 17.12
N LEU A 282 11.36 -3.02 16.34
CA LEU A 282 11.80 -3.54 15.03
C LEU A 282 12.76 -4.72 15.18
N VAL A 283 13.67 -4.66 16.16
CA VAL A 283 14.59 -5.78 16.46
C VAL A 283 13.79 -7.00 16.93
N GLU A 284 12.83 -6.82 17.82
CA GLU A 284 11.91 -7.88 18.28
C GLU A 284 11.12 -8.48 17.11
N LEU A 285 10.52 -7.63 16.28
CA LEU A 285 9.79 -8.06 15.08
C LEU A 285 10.65 -8.91 14.15
N LEU A 286 11.88 -8.46 13.84
CA LEU A 286 12.80 -9.16 12.95
C LEU A 286 13.40 -10.42 13.60
N SER A 287 13.57 -10.44 14.92
CA SER A 287 14.07 -11.61 15.66
C SER A 287 13.10 -12.77 15.59
N GLY A 288 11.79 -12.51 15.48
CA GLY A 288 10.76 -13.53 15.22
C GLY A 288 10.92 -14.28 13.88
N TYR A 289 11.78 -13.78 12.98
CA TYR A 289 12.11 -14.39 11.69
C TYR A 289 13.54 -14.94 11.63
N ASP A 290 14.34 -14.79 12.69
CA ASP A 290 15.72 -15.24 12.69
C ASP A 290 15.82 -16.77 12.56
N GLY A 291 16.74 -17.24 11.71
CA GLY A 291 16.90 -18.66 11.42
C GLY A 291 15.75 -19.31 10.62
N LYS A 292 14.70 -18.58 10.23
CA LYS A 292 13.60 -19.09 9.42
C LYS A 292 13.82 -18.84 7.92
N GLY A 293 13.56 -19.86 7.10
CA GLY A 293 13.65 -19.76 5.65
C GLY A 293 12.51 -18.89 5.08
N TYR A 294 12.84 -17.92 4.21
CA TYR A 294 11.87 -17.00 3.61
C TYR A 294 10.73 -17.72 2.84
N PHE A 295 11.05 -18.84 2.19
CA PHE A 295 10.06 -19.67 1.46
C PHE A 295 9.57 -20.89 2.28
N ASP A 296 10.18 -21.16 3.44
CA ASP A 296 9.88 -22.31 4.29
C ASP A 296 8.83 -21.99 5.37
N GLU A 297 8.42 -20.72 5.50
CA GLU A 297 7.19 -20.40 6.22
C GLU A 297 5.99 -20.73 5.30
N PRO A 298 5.24 -21.82 5.54
CA PRO A 298 3.81 -21.70 5.34
C PRO A 298 3.39 -20.49 6.17
N ILE A 299 2.50 -19.65 5.65
CA ILE A 299 1.77 -18.68 6.48
C ILE A 299 0.96 -19.54 7.46
N GLU A 300 1.59 -20.04 8.52
CA GLU A 300 0.87 -20.72 9.58
C GLU A 300 -0.09 -19.68 10.14
N PRO A 301 -1.37 -20.05 10.33
CA PRO A 301 -2.30 -19.14 10.94
C PRO A 301 -1.68 -18.70 12.27
N PRO A 302 -1.65 -17.39 12.57
CA PRO A 302 -1.00 -16.89 13.78
C PRO A 302 -1.50 -17.69 14.98
N SER A 303 -0.59 -18.06 15.86
CA SER A 303 -0.95 -18.66 17.15
C SER A 303 -0.95 -17.58 18.22
N TRP A 304 -1.80 -17.71 19.23
CA TRP A 304 -1.88 -16.75 20.32
C TRP A 304 -2.24 -17.45 21.62
N SER A 305 -1.63 -16.97 22.70
CA SER A 305 -1.72 -17.53 24.05
C SER A 305 -2.25 -16.48 25.03
N ASN A 306 -2.42 -16.86 26.30
CA ASN A 306 -2.84 -15.95 27.38
C ASN A 306 -4.16 -15.20 27.09
N LYS A 307 -5.25 -15.95 26.90
CA LYS A 307 -6.57 -15.42 26.60
C LYS A 307 -7.23 -14.86 27.86
N ILE A 308 -7.35 -13.54 27.97
CA ILE A 308 -8.20 -12.88 28.98
C ILE A 308 -9.47 -12.39 28.27
N LEU A 309 -10.62 -12.91 28.67
CA LEU A 309 -11.90 -12.51 28.07
C LEU A 309 -12.22 -11.06 28.46
N LEU A 310 -12.28 -10.17 27.48
CA LEU A 310 -12.64 -8.75 27.67
C LEU A 310 -14.15 -8.53 27.50
N GLY A 311 -14.80 -9.33 26.64
CA GLY A 311 -16.24 -9.24 26.40
C GLY A 311 -16.75 -10.35 25.49
N ARG A 312 -18.08 -10.55 25.54
CA ARG A 312 -18.82 -11.42 24.61
C ARG A 312 -19.82 -10.56 23.84
N GLY A 313 -19.73 -10.56 22.52
CA GLY A 313 -20.68 -9.90 21.63
C GLY A 313 -21.57 -10.92 20.91
N GLY A 314 -22.56 -10.44 20.15
CA GLY A 314 -23.48 -11.29 19.38
C GLY A 314 -22.78 -12.18 18.33
N PHE A 315 -21.57 -11.81 17.92
CA PHE A 315 -20.82 -12.48 16.86
C PHE A 315 -19.58 -13.24 17.36
N GLY A 316 -19.34 -13.28 18.67
CA GLY A 316 -18.27 -14.10 19.27
C GLY A 316 -17.52 -13.44 20.43
N ASP A 317 -16.38 -14.04 20.80
CA ASP A 317 -15.59 -13.69 21.98
C ASP A 317 -14.51 -12.65 21.64
N VAL A 318 -14.36 -11.63 22.48
CA VAL A 318 -13.27 -10.65 22.42
C VAL A 318 -12.31 -10.95 23.56
N ASN A 319 -11.08 -11.32 23.21
CA ASN A 319 -10.05 -11.67 24.18
C ASN A 319 -8.86 -10.73 24.05
N GLU A 320 -8.29 -10.31 25.17
CA GLU A 320 -6.90 -9.88 25.21
C GLU A 320 -6.03 -11.11 25.02
N VAL A 321 -5.02 -11.01 24.15
CA VAL A 321 -4.13 -12.12 23.83
C VAL A 321 -2.70 -11.63 23.67
N PHE A 322 -1.77 -12.55 23.88
CA PHE A 322 -0.39 -12.41 23.41
C PHE A 322 -0.25 -13.21 22.13
N THR A 323 0.16 -12.55 21.05
CA THR A 323 0.47 -13.25 19.79
C THR A 323 1.70 -14.14 19.98
N ASP A 324 1.97 -15.00 19.01
CA ASP A 324 3.20 -15.76 18.83
C ASP A 324 4.49 -14.91 18.87
N ARG A 325 4.34 -13.58 18.74
CA ARG A 325 5.42 -12.59 18.79
C ARG A 325 5.40 -11.74 20.07
N GLU A 326 4.76 -12.24 21.13
CA GLU A 326 4.60 -11.57 22.43
C GLU A 326 3.93 -10.18 22.38
N VAL A 327 3.29 -9.84 21.26
CA VAL A 327 2.53 -8.59 21.13
C VAL A 327 1.22 -8.72 21.89
N ARG A 328 1.03 -7.84 22.87
CA ARG A 328 -0.22 -7.71 23.61
C ARG A 328 -1.26 -6.99 22.75
N CYS A 329 -2.35 -7.67 22.43
CA CYS A 329 -3.37 -7.15 21.50
C CYS A 329 -4.77 -7.69 21.83
N VAL A 330 -5.77 -7.27 21.07
CA VAL A 330 -7.15 -7.77 21.15
C VAL A 330 -7.42 -8.71 19.98
N ALA A 331 -7.90 -9.92 20.27
CA ALA A 331 -8.39 -10.88 19.29
C ALA A 331 -9.91 -11.04 19.41
N LYS A 332 -10.62 -10.61 18.36
CA LYS A 332 -12.06 -10.86 18.19
C LYS A 332 -12.26 -12.12 17.36
N THR A 333 -12.79 -13.17 17.98
CA THR A 333 -13.07 -14.46 17.33
C THR A 333 -14.51 -14.49 16.84
N LEU A 334 -14.70 -14.58 15.53
CA LEU A 334 -15.99 -14.73 14.86
C LEU A 334 -16.23 -16.21 14.54
N ARG A 335 -17.30 -16.78 15.09
CA ARG A 335 -17.73 -18.17 14.83
C ARG A 335 -19.07 -18.15 14.11
N PHE A 336 -19.15 -18.79 12.96
CA PHE A 336 -20.39 -18.85 12.17
C PHE A 336 -21.13 -20.18 12.41
N PRO A 337 -22.47 -20.15 12.56
CA PRO A 337 -23.26 -21.36 12.75
C PRO A 337 -23.29 -22.21 11.48
N ILE A 338 -22.97 -23.51 11.60
CA ILE A 338 -23.14 -24.50 10.53
C ILE A 338 -24.54 -25.12 10.68
N GLN A 339 -25.37 -25.08 9.63
CA GLN A 339 -26.64 -25.80 9.61
C GLN A 339 -26.46 -27.26 9.15
N LEU A 340 -27.39 -28.11 9.56
CA LEU A 340 -27.38 -29.54 9.20
C LEU A 340 -27.59 -29.69 7.69
N GLY A 341 -26.54 -30.04 6.95
CA GLY A 341 -26.57 -30.19 5.49
C GLY A 341 -25.68 -29.20 4.72
N ASP A 342 -25.08 -28.22 5.40
CA ASP A 342 -24.14 -27.29 4.76
C ASP A 342 -22.83 -27.98 4.38
N ASP A 343 -22.35 -27.71 3.16
CA ASP A 343 -21.01 -28.09 2.74
C ASP A 343 -19.98 -27.12 3.33
N ARG A 344 -19.17 -27.63 4.26
CA ARG A 344 -18.12 -26.88 4.95
C ARG A 344 -17.10 -26.26 3.99
N HIS A 345 -16.79 -26.92 2.88
CA HIS A 345 -15.85 -26.39 1.90
C HIS A 345 -16.43 -25.17 1.18
N VAL A 346 -17.70 -25.23 0.79
CA VAL A 346 -18.41 -24.12 0.14
C VAL A 346 -18.56 -22.91 1.08
N LEU A 347 -18.92 -23.14 2.35
CA LEU A 347 -18.99 -22.07 3.35
C LEU A 347 -17.61 -21.44 3.59
N SER A 348 -16.56 -22.27 3.68
CA SER A 348 -15.19 -21.79 3.82
C SER A 348 -14.79 -20.88 2.66
N GLU A 349 -15.04 -21.27 1.40
CA GLU A 349 -14.73 -20.40 0.25
C GLU A 349 -15.49 -19.07 0.26
N LYS A 350 -16.75 -19.06 0.71
CA LYS A 350 -17.53 -17.83 0.85
C LYS A 350 -16.95 -16.92 1.94
N VAL A 351 -16.58 -17.49 3.09
CA VAL A 351 -15.88 -16.78 4.17
C VAL A 351 -14.56 -16.21 3.66
N ASN A 352 -13.75 -17.00 2.93
CA ASN A 352 -12.46 -16.56 2.36
C ASN A 352 -12.66 -15.34 1.47
N LYS A 353 -13.60 -15.40 0.53
CA LYS A 353 -13.89 -14.29 -0.40
C LYS A 353 -14.34 -13.03 0.35
N ALA A 354 -15.17 -13.19 1.37
CA ALA A 354 -15.64 -12.07 2.17
C ALA A 354 -14.52 -11.45 3.02
N VAL A 355 -13.68 -12.26 3.67
CA VAL A 355 -12.47 -11.80 4.38
C VAL A 355 -11.52 -11.08 3.44
N GLU A 356 -11.23 -11.65 2.26
CA GLU A 356 -10.35 -11.04 1.27
C GLU A 356 -10.88 -9.67 0.81
N SER A 357 -12.19 -9.56 0.63
CA SER A 357 -12.83 -8.30 0.25
C SER A 357 -12.71 -7.20 1.31
N GLU A 358 -12.39 -7.57 2.55
CA GLU A 358 -12.35 -6.68 3.71
C GLU A 358 -10.94 -6.55 4.32
N ARG A 359 -9.92 -7.20 3.74
CA ARG A 359 -8.51 -7.03 4.16
C ARG A 359 -8.02 -5.59 4.10
N ASN A 360 -8.68 -4.74 3.32
CA ASN A 360 -8.40 -3.30 3.27
C ASN A 360 -8.52 -2.63 4.66
N MET A 361 -9.26 -3.22 5.61
CA MET A 361 -9.33 -2.71 6.98
C MET A 361 -7.97 -2.76 7.71
N CYS A 362 -7.13 -3.77 7.41
CA CYS A 362 -5.74 -3.83 7.91
C CYS A 362 -4.86 -2.68 7.38
N LEU A 363 -5.33 -1.98 6.34
CA LEU A 363 -4.64 -0.85 5.73
C LEU A 363 -5.17 0.50 6.24
N LEU A 364 -6.08 0.50 7.22
CA LEU A 364 -6.56 1.72 7.86
C LEU A 364 -5.57 2.19 8.92
N TRP A 365 -5.14 3.43 8.80
CA TRP A 365 -4.29 4.11 9.78
C TRP A 365 -4.79 5.53 10.00
N HIS A 366 -5.53 5.73 11.09
CA HIS A 366 -6.08 7.01 11.48
C HIS A 366 -6.14 7.08 13.00
N GLU A 367 -5.93 8.27 13.56
CA GLU A 367 -5.88 8.46 15.02
C GLU A 367 -7.20 8.05 15.71
N ASN A 368 -8.33 8.26 15.04
CA ASN A 368 -9.67 7.93 15.53
C ASN A 368 -10.23 6.59 15.01
N ILE A 369 -9.37 5.71 14.49
CA ILE A 369 -9.73 4.35 14.07
C ILE A 369 -8.86 3.37 14.85
N VAL A 370 -9.44 2.25 15.28
CA VAL A 370 -8.66 1.14 15.84
C VAL A 370 -7.72 0.55 14.80
N ARG A 371 -6.45 0.38 15.15
CA ARG A 371 -5.46 -0.25 14.29
C ARG A 371 -5.76 -1.74 14.17
N PHE A 372 -6.16 -2.16 12.98
CA PHE A 372 -6.23 -3.57 12.60
C PHE A 372 -4.82 -4.08 12.34
N MET A 373 -4.42 -5.07 13.12
CA MET A 373 -3.10 -5.68 13.00
C MET A 373 -3.13 -6.83 11.99
N HIS A 374 -4.12 -7.72 12.06
CA HIS A 374 -4.17 -8.90 11.19
C HIS A 374 -5.56 -9.51 11.17
N ILE A 375 -5.91 -10.22 10.09
CA ILE A 375 -7.10 -11.07 10.04
C ILE A 375 -6.62 -12.49 9.71
N ALA A 376 -6.75 -13.37 10.70
CA ALA A 376 -6.46 -14.78 10.56
C ALA A 376 -7.74 -15.56 10.28
N GLN A 377 -7.64 -16.58 9.48
CA GLN A 377 -8.66 -17.60 9.38
C GLN A 377 -8.15 -18.87 10.08
N GLN A 378 -8.84 -19.27 11.14
CA GLN A 378 -8.56 -20.50 11.85
C GLN A 378 -9.64 -21.53 11.52
N GLU A 379 -9.22 -22.75 11.21
CA GLU A 379 -10.14 -23.80 10.78
C GLU A 379 -11.01 -23.35 9.57
N GLN A 380 -11.88 -24.19 9.02
CA GLN A 380 -12.55 -23.85 7.76
C GLN A 380 -13.54 -22.67 7.88
N ILE A 381 -14.00 -22.30 9.09
CA ILE A 381 -15.11 -21.35 9.30
C ILE A 381 -14.96 -20.41 10.51
N THR A 382 -13.76 -20.27 11.09
CA THR A 382 -13.53 -19.30 12.18
C THR A 382 -12.64 -18.17 11.68
N VAL A 383 -13.07 -16.93 11.88
CA VAL A 383 -12.28 -15.73 11.52
C VAL A 383 -11.85 -15.03 12.79
N VAL A 384 -10.59 -14.67 12.89
CA VAL A 384 -10.02 -13.97 14.04
C VAL A 384 -9.40 -12.67 13.59
N ILE A 385 -9.86 -11.58 14.19
CA ILE A 385 -9.41 -10.22 13.88
C ILE A 385 -8.54 -9.76 15.04
N PHE A 386 -7.30 -9.40 14.74
CA PHE A 386 -6.35 -8.82 15.69
C PHE A 386 -6.34 -7.31 15.56
N MET A 387 -6.43 -6.63 16.69
CA MET A 387 -6.51 -5.19 16.80
C MET A 387 -5.62 -4.70 17.94
N GLU A 388 -5.22 -3.44 17.89
CA GLU A 388 -4.55 -2.81 19.03
C GLU A 388 -5.41 -2.89 20.32
N LEU A 389 -4.74 -3.01 21.47
CA LEU A 389 -5.39 -2.95 22.76
C LEU A 389 -5.62 -1.49 23.16
N LEU A 390 -6.90 -1.12 23.33
CA LEU A 390 -7.29 0.23 23.73
C LEU A 390 -7.53 0.32 25.23
N SER A 391 -6.96 1.34 25.85
CA SER A 391 -7.23 1.72 27.24
C SER A 391 -8.34 2.77 27.29
N GLY A 392 -9.52 2.39 27.76
CA GLY A 392 -10.68 3.27 27.78
C GLY A 392 -11.99 2.53 28.07
N GLN A 393 -13.11 3.16 27.72
CA GLN A 393 -14.46 2.58 27.83
C GLN A 393 -15.31 2.95 26.62
N SER A 394 -16.38 2.18 26.35
CA SER A 394 -17.31 2.54 25.28
C SER A 394 -18.00 3.87 25.57
N LEU A 395 -18.36 4.61 24.51
CA LEU A 395 -19.10 5.86 24.61
C LEU A 395 -20.45 5.63 25.31
N GLU A 396 -21.08 4.48 25.08
CA GLU A 396 -22.29 4.05 25.80
C GLU A 396 -22.08 4.07 27.33
N ARG A 397 -20.97 3.49 27.82
CA ARG A 397 -20.65 3.51 29.26
C ARG A 397 -20.21 4.88 29.74
N PHE A 398 -19.52 5.64 28.89
CA PHE A 398 -19.09 7.00 29.19
C PHE A 398 -20.28 7.94 29.40
N LEU A 399 -21.36 7.76 28.62
CA LEU A 399 -22.59 8.55 28.73
C LEU A 399 -23.32 8.33 30.05
N GLN A 400 -23.35 7.11 30.60
CA GLN A 400 -24.10 6.77 31.82
C GLN A 400 -25.55 7.30 31.81
N GLU A 401 -26.21 7.27 30.65
CA GLU A 401 -27.56 7.84 30.41
C GLU A 401 -27.68 9.36 30.66
N LYS A 402 -26.54 10.08 30.71
CA LYS A 402 -26.49 11.54 30.83
C LYS A 402 -26.05 12.19 29.51
N PRO A 403 -26.60 13.36 29.17
CA PRO A 403 -26.15 14.11 28.01
C PRO A 403 -24.73 14.62 28.23
N LEU A 404 -23.92 14.62 27.16
CA LEU A 404 -22.62 15.26 27.15
C LEU A 404 -22.75 16.77 27.04
N GLU A 405 -21.79 17.48 27.62
CA GLU A 405 -21.61 18.90 27.35
C GLU A 405 -21.37 19.14 25.85
N GLU A 406 -21.95 20.21 25.32
CA GLU A 406 -21.88 20.54 23.89
C GLU A 406 -20.44 20.65 23.36
N ALA A 407 -19.51 21.13 24.20
CA ALA A 407 -18.10 21.21 23.86
C ALA A 407 -17.47 19.83 23.60
N THR A 408 -17.78 18.85 24.45
CA THR A 408 -17.30 17.47 24.32
C THR A 408 -17.99 16.77 23.15
N THR A 409 -19.30 16.96 23.00
CA THR A 409 -20.07 16.45 21.84
C THR A 409 -19.45 16.92 20.53
N ARG A 410 -19.17 18.23 20.40
CA ARG A 410 -18.54 18.78 19.21
C ARG A 410 -17.18 18.13 18.92
N LYS A 411 -16.32 17.98 19.93
CA LYS A 411 -15.00 17.33 19.77
C LYS A 411 -15.11 15.88 19.30
N PHE A 412 -16.00 15.10 19.91
CA PHE A 412 -16.19 13.70 19.53
C PHE A 412 -16.81 13.58 18.14
N CYS A 413 -17.81 14.40 17.80
CA CYS A 413 -18.39 14.43 16.45
C CYS A 413 -17.34 14.79 15.38
N THR A 414 -16.46 15.77 15.63
CA THR A 414 -15.38 16.12 14.70
C THR A 414 -14.44 14.93 14.47
N GLN A 415 -14.04 14.23 15.52
CA GLN A 415 -13.18 13.04 15.42
C GLN A 415 -13.86 11.88 14.66
N ILE A 416 -15.16 11.66 14.90
CA ILE A 416 -15.96 10.68 14.15
C ILE A 416 -15.99 11.08 12.67
N CYS A 417 -16.33 12.32 12.34
CA CYS A 417 -16.35 12.80 10.96
C CYS A 417 -15.00 12.65 10.27
N SER A 418 -13.89 12.98 10.95
CA SER A 418 -12.53 12.79 10.43
C SER A 418 -12.25 11.33 10.07
N ALA A 419 -12.64 10.40 10.96
CA ALA A 419 -12.50 8.97 10.68
C ALA A 419 -13.36 8.53 9.49
N LEU A 420 -14.61 8.99 9.39
CA LEU A 420 -15.52 8.65 8.30
C LEU A 420 -15.05 9.21 6.95
N GLU A 421 -14.60 10.46 6.92
CA GLU A 421 -14.02 11.09 5.74
C GLU A 421 -12.80 10.30 5.25
N TYR A 422 -11.88 9.96 6.16
CA TYR A 422 -10.72 9.13 5.85
C TYR A 422 -11.11 7.77 5.25
N MET A 423 -12.11 7.08 5.80
CA MET A 423 -12.52 5.76 5.31
C MET A 423 -13.24 5.82 3.97
N HIS A 424 -14.12 6.80 3.78
CA HIS A 424 -14.95 6.94 2.59
C HIS A 424 -14.17 7.55 1.41
N GLY A 425 -13.16 8.40 1.68
CA GLY A 425 -12.34 9.05 0.65
C GLY A 425 -11.31 8.15 -0.03
N ARG A 426 -11.15 6.90 0.42
CA ARG A 426 -10.21 5.94 -0.18
C ARG A 426 -10.67 5.49 -1.57
N GLN A 427 -9.72 5.13 -2.44
CA GLN A 427 -10.01 4.58 -3.77
C GLN A 427 -10.93 3.34 -3.71
N ARG A 428 -10.79 2.55 -2.66
CA ARG A 428 -11.75 1.52 -2.26
C ARG A 428 -12.36 1.95 -0.92
N PRO A 429 -13.54 2.59 -0.93
CA PRO A 429 -14.17 3.08 0.28
C PRO A 429 -14.40 1.95 1.28
N VAL A 430 -14.09 2.19 2.55
CA VAL A 430 -14.44 1.29 3.65
C VAL A 430 -15.67 1.85 4.35
N ILE A 431 -16.73 1.07 4.47
CA ILE A 431 -17.97 1.49 5.13
C ILE A 431 -18.05 0.75 6.46
N HIS A 432 -18.17 1.48 7.57
CA HIS A 432 -18.18 0.91 8.92
C HIS A 432 -19.43 0.05 9.23
N ARG A 433 -20.59 0.41 8.65
CA ARG A 433 -21.88 -0.33 8.71
C ARG A 433 -22.54 -0.52 10.09
N ASP A 434 -21.87 -0.17 11.19
CA ASP A 434 -22.40 -0.37 12.55
C ASP A 434 -21.91 0.72 13.51
N ILE A 435 -22.06 1.99 13.11
CA ILE A 435 -21.69 3.13 13.95
C ILE A 435 -22.74 3.30 15.04
N ASN A 436 -22.35 3.06 16.28
CA ASN A 436 -23.19 3.23 17.46
C ASN A 436 -22.32 3.53 18.69
N CYS A 437 -22.92 3.92 19.82
CA CYS A 437 -22.18 4.27 21.03
C CYS A 437 -21.42 3.10 21.67
N ALA A 438 -21.78 1.84 21.39
CA ALA A 438 -21.05 0.67 21.86
C ALA A 438 -19.75 0.44 21.05
N ASN A 439 -19.75 0.85 19.78
CA ASN A 439 -18.64 0.70 18.83
C ASN A 439 -17.72 1.93 18.76
N ILE A 440 -17.79 2.82 19.75
CA ILE A 440 -16.89 3.97 19.90
C ILE A 440 -16.23 3.86 21.26
N ILE A 441 -14.90 3.78 21.31
CA ILE A 441 -14.14 3.79 22.56
C ILE A 441 -13.69 5.22 22.85
N VAL A 442 -14.02 5.73 24.03
CA VAL A 442 -13.42 6.93 24.62
C VAL A 442 -12.16 6.47 25.35
N LEU A 443 -11.00 7.00 24.95
CA LEU A 443 -9.71 6.65 25.54
C LEU A 443 -9.61 7.18 26.98
N ALA A 444 -8.65 6.62 27.73
CA ALA A 444 -8.46 6.94 29.15
C ALA A 444 -8.19 8.43 29.45
N ASP A 445 -7.77 9.21 28.45
CA ASP A 445 -7.61 10.66 28.54
C ASP A 445 -8.94 11.44 28.53
N ASN A 446 -10.06 10.77 28.18
CA ASN A 446 -11.38 11.34 27.98
C ASN A 446 -11.45 12.43 26.89
N VAL A 447 -10.44 12.53 26.03
CA VAL A 447 -10.33 13.54 24.96
C VAL A 447 -10.44 12.89 23.59
N GLN A 448 -9.84 11.71 23.42
CA GLN A 448 -9.76 11.05 22.13
C GLN A 448 -10.75 9.88 22.04
N ILE A 449 -11.34 9.70 20.86
CA ILE A 449 -12.19 8.54 20.54
C ILE A 449 -11.51 7.68 19.48
N LYS A 450 -11.83 6.38 19.48
CA LYS A 450 -11.52 5.46 18.40
C LYS A 450 -12.74 4.64 18.01
N LEU A 451 -13.03 4.62 16.70
CA LEU A 451 -14.02 3.72 16.12
C LEU A 451 -13.50 2.28 16.16
N ILE A 452 -14.35 1.36 16.61
CA ILE A 452 -14.09 -0.08 16.64
C ILE A 452 -15.20 -0.83 15.89
N ASP A 453 -14.94 -2.09 15.54
CA ASP A 453 -15.96 -3.04 15.06
C ASP A 453 -16.70 -2.64 13.76
N PHE A 454 -16.04 -2.91 12.63
CA PHE A 454 -16.42 -2.42 11.30
C PHE A 454 -17.51 -3.26 10.61
N GLY A 455 -18.41 -3.87 11.37
CA GLY A 455 -19.51 -4.67 10.82
C GLY A 455 -19.05 -5.85 9.95
N LEU A 456 -17.79 -6.29 10.05
CA LEU A 456 -17.27 -7.43 9.29
C LEU A 456 -18.11 -8.69 9.55
N SER A 457 -18.57 -8.85 10.79
CA SER A 457 -19.48 -9.93 11.17
C SER A 457 -20.81 -9.88 10.44
N ILE A 458 -21.38 -8.68 10.19
CA ILE A 458 -22.63 -8.49 9.44
C ILE A 458 -22.44 -8.95 8.00
N LYS A 459 -21.37 -8.48 7.34
CA LYS A 459 -21.06 -8.83 5.94
C LYS A 459 -20.74 -10.32 5.77
N LEU A 460 -19.99 -10.90 6.71
CA LEU A 460 -19.66 -12.33 6.69
C LEU A 460 -20.93 -13.18 6.88
N GLU A 461 -21.83 -12.78 7.78
CA GLU A 461 -23.10 -13.48 7.97
C GLU A 461 -24.02 -13.40 6.74
N GLU A 462 -24.12 -12.23 6.09
CA GLU A 462 -24.83 -12.07 4.81
C GLU A 462 -24.26 -12.98 3.71
N SER A 463 -22.94 -13.16 3.69
CA SER A 463 -22.27 -14.00 2.69
C SER A 463 -22.54 -15.50 2.90
N VAL A 464 -22.78 -15.92 4.14
CA VAL A 464 -22.88 -17.33 4.56
C VAL A 464 -24.33 -17.80 4.68
N SER A 465 -25.29 -16.90 4.91
CA SER A 465 -26.69 -17.26 5.10
C SER A 465 -27.39 -17.69 3.79
N HIS A 466 -28.01 -18.88 3.80
CA HIS A 466 -28.89 -19.40 2.74
C HIS A 466 -30.29 -18.76 2.73
N TYR A 467 -30.53 -17.75 3.55
CA TYR A 467 -31.82 -17.07 3.61
C TYR A 467 -32.07 -16.34 2.29
N SER A 468 -33.06 -16.82 1.55
CA SER A 468 -33.66 -16.09 0.45
C SER A 468 -34.01 -14.68 0.92
N ALA A 469 -33.82 -13.69 0.05
CA ALA A 469 -34.03 -12.27 0.27
C ALA A 469 -35.49 -11.85 0.65
N SER A 470 -36.30 -12.73 1.24
CA SER A 470 -37.73 -12.50 1.50
C SER A 470 -38.13 -12.47 2.99
N ALA A 471 -37.19 -12.32 3.91
CA ALA A 471 -37.49 -11.94 5.30
C ALA A 471 -36.36 -11.09 5.87
N ALA A 472 -36.22 -9.87 5.35
CA ALA A 472 -35.25 -8.90 5.86
C ALA A 472 -35.68 -8.42 7.26
N THR A 473 -35.26 -9.14 8.30
CA THR A 473 -35.10 -8.49 9.61
C THR A 473 -33.95 -7.49 9.48
N PRO A 474 -34.15 -6.19 9.76
CA PRO A 474 -33.08 -5.19 9.66
C PRO A 474 -31.87 -5.63 10.49
N LYS A 475 -30.68 -5.67 9.89
CA LYS A 475 -29.43 -6.08 10.55
C LYS A 475 -28.61 -4.87 11.00
N GLY A 476 -28.23 -4.83 12.28
CA GLY A 476 -27.57 -3.72 12.97
C GLY A 476 -28.35 -3.23 14.21
N THR A 477 -27.90 -2.16 14.87
CA THR A 477 -28.64 -1.63 16.03
C THR A 477 -29.80 -0.75 15.55
N LEU A 478 -31.05 -1.19 15.72
CA LEU A 478 -32.29 -0.61 15.14
C LEU A 478 -32.39 0.92 15.28
N ASN A 479 -31.98 1.49 16.42
CA ASN A 479 -32.05 2.92 16.70
C ASN A 479 -30.97 3.76 15.98
N PHE A 480 -30.00 3.12 15.34
CA PHE A 480 -28.87 3.75 14.64
C PHE A 480 -28.84 3.41 13.15
N MET A 481 -29.84 2.69 12.64
CA MET A 481 -29.95 2.38 11.22
C MET A 481 -30.40 3.59 10.42
N ALA A 482 -29.89 3.68 9.20
CA ALA A 482 -30.40 4.63 8.23
C ALA A 482 -31.87 4.28 7.89
N PRO A 483 -32.78 5.25 7.83
CA PRO A 483 -34.22 5.01 7.69
C PRO A 483 -34.60 4.21 6.44
N GLU A 484 -33.81 4.31 5.37
CA GLU A 484 -33.97 3.54 4.13
C GLU A 484 -33.74 2.02 4.30
N LEU A 485 -33.03 1.59 5.36
CA LEU A 485 -32.77 0.18 5.65
C LEU A 485 -33.89 -0.46 6.49
N VAL A 486 -34.79 0.35 7.05
CA VAL A 486 -35.87 -0.09 7.95
C VAL A 486 -37.25 0.00 7.29
N ALA A 487 -37.37 0.77 6.20
CA ALA A 487 -38.61 0.89 5.45
C ALA A 487 -38.81 -0.33 4.51
N PRO A 488 -39.92 -1.08 4.63
CA PRO A 488 -40.27 -2.07 3.61
C PRO A 488 -40.49 -1.35 2.28
N GLU A 489 -39.83 -1.82 1.21
CA GLU A 489 -40.04 -1.34 -0.16
C GLU A 489 -41.55 -1.31 -0.46
N GLY A 490 -42.14 -0.11 -0.48
CA GLY A 490 -43.58 0.01 -0.72
C GLY A 490 -44.22 1.37 -0.54
N LEU A 491 -43.65 2.32 0.21
CA LEU A 491 -44.28 3.64 0.41
C LEU A 491 -43.25 4.77 0.51
N ALA A 492 -42.65 5.14 -0.62
CA ALA A 492 -42.11 6.48 -0.84
C ALA A 492 -41.90 6.74 -2.35
N ASN A 493 -43.00 7.04 -3.04
CA ASN A 493 -43.07 8.10 -4.06
C ASN A 493 -44.47 8.72 -3.87
N PRO A 494 -44.62 10.05 -3.95
CA PRO A 494 -43.88 10.97 -4.81
C PRO A 494 -42.95 11.96 -4.09
#